data_AF-A0A950X6Q7-F1
#
_entry.id   AF-A0A950X6Q7-F1
#
_cell.length_a   1.000
_cell.length_b   1.000
_cell.length_c   1.000
_cell.angle_alpha   90.00
_cell.angle_beta   90.00
_cell.angle_gamma   90.00
#
_symmetry.space_group_name_H-M   'P 1'
#
loop_
_entity.id
_entity.type
_entity.pdbx_description
1 polymer ?
#
loop_
_entity_poly.entity_id
_entity_poly.type
_entity_poly.pdbx_seq_one_letter_code
_entity_poly.pdbx_strand_id
1 'polypeptide(L)'
;MAKRPDSHSWIFHGFPELDPEAILRQQPGNKVSATEEERQRARWLWQRRPGGMNVLAYGVLLGAGAMAHTPFLILGSPRLFCLFHACYLLFVLWVVCVFFIKERRYRRWKRDYQTAVARLAR
;
A
#
# COMPACT_ATOMS: atom_id res chain seq x y z
N MET A 1 35.42 -1.92 -23.03
CA MET A 1 34.88 -1.75 -21.67
C MET A 1 33.40 -2.13 -21.69
N ALA A 2 33.06 -3.35 -21.22
CA ALA A 2 31.67 -3.76 -21.10
C ALA A 2 31.03 -3.01 -19.92
N LYS A 3 29.97 -2.23 -20.18
CA LYS A 3 29.12 -1.67 -19.12
C LYS A 3 28.57 -2.85 -18.32
N ARG A 4 28.97 -2.98 -17.05
CA ARG A 4 28.27 -3.86 -16.11
C ARG A 4 26.81 -3.40 -16.09
N PRO A 5 25.83 -4.26 -16.41
CA PRO A 5 24.44 -3.90 -16.18
C PRO A 5 24.30 -3.58 -14.70
N ASP A 6 23.71 -2.42 -14.39
CA ASP A 6 23.52 -1.95 -13.02
C ASP A 6 22.80 -3.04 -12.23
N SER A 7 23.56 -3.78 -11.43
CA SER A 7 23.12 -4.96 -10.68
C SER A 7 22.06 -4.63 -9.62
N HIS A 8 21.76 -3.34 -9.43
CA HIS A 8 20.68 -2.88 -8.57
C HIS A 8 19.32 -2.76 -9.29
N SER A 9 19.29 -2.66 -10.63
CA SER A 9 18.05 -2.38 -11.38
C SER A 9 17.11 -3.59 -11.49
N TRP A 10 17.65 -4.80 -11.64
CA TRP A 10 16.84 -6.02 -11.82
C TRP A 10 16.17 -6.49 -10.52
N ILE A 11 16.76 -6.20 -9.35
CA ILE A 11 16.24 -6.58 -8.03
C ILE A 11 14.86 -5.95 -7.75
N PHE A 12 14.56 -4.83 -8.42
CA PHE A 12 13.30 -4.12 -8.26
C PHE A 12 12.29 -4.38 -9.39
N HIS A 13 12.63 -5.20 -10.39
CA HIS A 13 11.67 -5.57 -11.43
C HIS A 13 10.52 -6.38 -10.82
N GLY A 14 9.30 -5.83 -10.88
CA GLY A 14 8.10 -6.43 -10.30
C GLY A 14 8.02 -6.37 -8.77
N PHE A 15 8.86 -5.56 -8.11
CA PHE A 15 8.65 -5.17 -6.73
C PHE A 15 7.53 -4.12 -6.63
N PRO A 16 6.58 -4.19 -5.68
CA PRO A 16 6.34 -5.20 -4.66
C PRO A 16 5.16 -6.10 -5.06
N GLU A 17 5.15 -6.65 -6.26
CA GLU A 17 4.03 -7.44 -6.82
C GLU A 17 4.40 -8.92 -6.98
N LEU A 18 5.69 -9.24 -7.10
CA LEU A 18 6.22 -10.58 -7.25
C LEU A 18 6.62 -11.21 -5.91
N ASP A 19 6.45 -12.54 -5.82
CA ASP A 19 6.99 -13.37 -4.76
C ASP A 19 8.53 -13.25 -4.72
N PRO A 20 9.16 -13.17 -3.53
CA PRO A 20 10.62 -13.19 -3.42
C PRO A 20 11.31 -14.34 -4.19
N GLU A 21 10.67 -15.51 -4.34
CA GLU A 21 11.19 -16.58 -5.20
C GLU A 21 11.18 -16.23 -6.69
N ALA A 22 10.13 -15.55 -7.16
CA ALA A 22 10.02 -15.15 -8.56
C ALA A 22 11.08 -14.09 -8.90
N ILE A 23 11.39 -13.19 -7.94
CA ILE A 23 12.47 -12.21 -8.05
C ILE A 23 13.83 -12.92 -8.17
N LEU A 24 14.06 -13.96 -7.36
CA LEU A 24 15.30 -14.76 -7.42
C LEU A 24 15.46 -15.54 -8.73
N ARG A 25 14.37 -16.07 -9.30
CA ARG A 25 14.39 -16.80 -10.59
C ARG A 25 14.73 -15.91 -11.78
N GLN A 26 14.51 -14.60 -11.65
CA GLN A 26 14.88 -13.62 -12.68
C GLN A 26 16.36 -13.21 -12.63
N GLN A 27 17.13 -13.66 -11.62
CA GLN A 27 18.56 -13.33 -11.50
C GLN A 27 19.38 -14.10 -12.56
N PRO A 28 20.00 -13.42 -13.54
CA PRO A 28 20.80 -14.09 -14.53
C PRO A 28 22.16 -14.49 -13.94
N GLY A 29 22.41 -15.79 -13.85
CA GLY A 29 23.76 -16.36 -13.72
C GLY A 29 24.42 -16.39 -12.35
N ASN A 30 23.71 -16.11 -11.24
CA ASN A 30 24.32 -16.13 -9.90
C ASN A 30 23.80 -17.29 -9.05
N LYS A 31 24.73 -18.04 -8.44
CA LYS A 31 24.41 -19.01 -7.37
C LYS A 31 23.88 -18.20 -6.18
N VAL A 32 22.58 -18.29 -5.92
CA VAL A 32 21.90 -17.64 -4.79
C VAL A 32 22.57 -18.10 -3.49
N SER A 33 23.49 -17.29 -2.97
CA SER A 33 24.17 -17.46 -1.67
C SER A 33 23.31 -17.02 -0.49
N ALA A 34 22.04 -16.64 -0.73
CA ALA A 34 21.12 -16.30 0.33
C ALA A 34 20.82 -17.53 1.20
N THR A 35 21.06 -17.38 2.50
CA THR A 35 20.73 -18.38 3.52
C THR A 35 19.22 -18.66 3.52
N GLU A 36 18.83 -19.89 3.85
CA GLU A 36 17.42 -20.30 3.91
C GLU A 36 16.61 -19.42 4.87
N GLU A 37 17.24 -18.91 5.93
CA GLU A 37 16.64 -17.96 6.87
C GLU A 37 16.20 -16.64 6.19
N GLU A 38 17.01 -16.09 5.28
CA GLU A 38 16.67 -14.85 4.57
C GLU A 38 15.51 -15.06 3.58
N ARG A 39 15.46 -16.24 2.94
CA ARG A 39 14.34 -16.62 2.07
C ARG A 39 13.05 -16.75 2.86
N GLN A 40 13.09 -17.44 3.99
CA GLN A 40 11.92 -17.57 4.88
C GLN A 40 11.45 -16.21 5.38
N ARG A 41 12.37 -15.31 5.76
CA ARG A 41 12.04 -13.96 6.20
C ARG A 41 11.37 -13.14 5.10
N ALA A 42 11.88 -13.19 3.87
CA ALA A 42 11.29 -12.47 2.75
C ALA A 42 9.92 -13.02 2.38
N ARG A 43 9.74 -14.35 2.34
CA ARG A 43 8.43 -14.99 2.12
C ARG A 43 7.43 -14.62 3.22
N TRP A 44 7.86 -14.65 4.47
CA TRP A 44 7.02 -14.27 5.62
C TRP A 44 6.58 -12.80 5.53
N LEU A 45 7.49 -11.89 5.15
CA LEU A 45 7.14 -10.49 4.92
C LEU A 45 6.15 -10.36 3.77
N TRP A 46 6.39 -11.06 2.66
CA TRP A 46 5.52 -11.06 1.48
C TRP A 46 4.08 -11.51 1.81
N GLN A 47 3.93 -12.62 2.53
CA GLN A 47 2.63 -13.14 2.97
C GLN A 47 1.88 -12.18 3.90
N ARG A 48 2.60 -11.36 4.67
CA ARG A 48 2.04 -10.34 5.57
C ARG A 48 1.82 -8.98 4.91
N ARG A 49 1.84 -8.92 3.57
CA ARG A 49 1.54 -7.71 2.82
C ARG A 49 0.20 -7.13 3.27
N PRO A 50 0.16 -5.87 3.73
CA PRO A 50 -1.10 -5.18 3.96
C PRO A 50 -1.89 -5.17 2.66
N GLY A 51 -3.15 -5.63 2.69
CA GLY A 51 -4.03 -5.63 1.53
C GLY A 51 -4.10 -4.23 0.89
N GLY A 52 -4.14 -4.20 -0.44
CA GLY A 52 -4.16 -2.95 -1.20
C GLY A 52 -5.31 -2.05 -0.73
N MET A 53 -5.01 -0.77 -0.51
CA MET A 53 -6.04 0.23 -0.25
C MET A 53 -6.74 0.54 -1.57
N ASN A 54 -8.03 0.19 -1.66
CA ASN A 54 -8.84 0.56 -2.81
C ASN A 54 -9.22 2.05 -2.71
N VAL A 55 -8.37 2.92 -3.25
CA VAL A 55 -8.56 4.38 -3.27
C VAL A 55 -9.89 4.76 -3.91
N LEU A 56 -10.31 4.01 -4.95
CA LEU A 56 -11.60 4.22 -5.61
C LEU A 56 -12.77 3.97 -4.64
N ALA A 57 -12.72 2.90 -3.85
CA ALA A 57 -13.76 2.61 -2.87
C ALA A 57 -13.87 3.71 -1.81
N TYR A 58 -12.74 4.23 -1.30
CA TYR A 58 -12.74 5.37 -0.38
C TYR A 58 -13.28 6.64 -1.04
N GLY A 59 -12.91 6.92 -2.29
CA GLY A 59 -13.43 8.05 -3.06
C GLY A 59 -14.94 7.99 -3.29
N VAL A 60 -15.45 6.82 -3.68
CA VAL A 60 -16.89 6.58 -3.85
C VAL A 60 -17.65 6.77 -2.54
N LEU A 61 -17.13 6.24 -1.43
CA LEU A 61 -17.72 6.39 -0.10
C LEU A 61 -17.83 7.87 0.32
N LEU A 62 -16.76 8.64 0.11
CA LEU A 62 -16.73 10.07 0.42
C LEU A 62 -17.69 10.85 -0.49
N GLY A 63 -17.67 10.59 -1.79
CA GLY A 63 -18.53 11.26 -2.77
C GLY A 63 -20.02 10.97 -2.54
N ALA A 64 -20.39 9.72 -2.28
CA ALA A 64 -21.76 9.35 -1.94
C ALA A 64 -22.23 10.03 -0.65
N GLY A 65 -21.36 10.08 0.37
CA GLY A 65 -21.63 10.81 1.60
C GLY A 65 -21.92 12.29 1.34
N ALA A 66 -21.07 12.97 0.54
CA ALA A 66 -21.24 14.39 0.22
C ALA A 66 -22.60 14.69 -0.45
N MET A 67 -23.06 13.81 -1.35
CA MET A 67 -24.35 13.97 -2.03
C MET A 67 -25.55 13.76 -1.09
N ALA A 68 -25.40 12.96 -0.03
CA ALA A 68 -26.49 12.64 0.89
C ALA A 68 -26.99 13.86 1.68
N HIS A 69 -26.23 14.96 1.75
CA HIS A 69 -26.63 16.16 2.49
C HIS A 69 -27.46 17.15 1.66
N THR A 70 -27.42 17.03 0.33
CA THR A 70 -28.09 17.92 -0.64
C THR A 70 -29.59 18.08 -0.38
N PRO A 71 -30.35 17.02 -0.02
CA PRO A 71 -31.78 17.15 0.28
C PRO A 71 -32.07 18.05 1.49
N PHE A 72 -31.20 18.11 2.49
CA PHE A 72 -31.42 18.92 3.70
C PHE A 72 -31.28 20.43 3.44
N LEU A 73 -30.45 20.81 2.45
CA LEU A 73 -30.39 22.18 1.96
C LEU A 73 -31.70 22.58 1.24
N ILE A 74 -32.27 21.64 0.48
CA ILE A 74 -33.52 21.86 -0.28
C ILE A 74 -34.74 21.90 0.64
N LEU A 75 -34.77 21.06 1.69
CA LEU A 75 -35.85 20.97 2.68
C LEU A 75 -35.86 22.13 3.70
N GLY A 76 -34.90 23.05 3.64
CA GLY A 76 -34.94 24.32 4.39
C GLY A 76 -34.72 24.23 5.91
N SER A 77 -34.15 23.13 6.42
CA SER A 77 -33.86 22.98 7.85
C SER A 77 -32.36 23.14 8.13
N PRO A 78 -31.87 24.37 8.39
CA PRO A 78 -30.44 24.64 8.58
C PRO A 78 -29.87 23.94 9.82
N ARG A 79 -30.68 23.73 10.87
CA ARG A 79 -30.24 23.01 12.07
C ARG A 79 -29.94 21.53 11.79
N LEU A 80 -30.82 20.86 11.04
CA LEU A 80 -30.61 19.46 10.65
C LEU A 80 -29.43 19.35 9.68
N PHE A 81 -29.34 20.26 8.70
CA PHE A 81 -28.19 20.31 7.81
C PHE A 81 -26.87 20.43 8.58
N CYS A 82 -26.74 21.39 9.49
CA CYS A 82 -25.52 21.57 10.29
C CYS A 82 -25.17 20.33 11.13
N LEU A 83 -26.17 19.68 11.74
CA LEU A 83 -25.96 18.46 12.53
C LEU A 83 -25.41 17.31 11.67
N PHE A 84 -26.09 17.01 10.56
CA PHE A 84 -25.67 15.95 9.64
C PHE A 84 -24.32 16.26 8.99
N HIS A 85 -24.07 17.52 8.65
CA HIS A 85 -22.81 17.95 8.08
C HIS A 85 -21.66 17.80 9.09
N ALA A 86 -21.86 18.17 10.36
CA ALA A 86 -20.86 17.96 11.41
C ALA A 86 -20.56 16.45 11.61
N CYS A 87 -21.58 15.60 11.64
CA CYS A 87 -21.38 14.14 11.71
C CYS A 87 -20.61 13.61 10.50
N TYR A 88 -20.91 14.10 9.31
CA TYR A 88 -20.19 13.73 8.09
C TYR A 88 -18.72 14.18 8.15
N LEU A 89 -18.42 15.40 8.60
CA LEU A 89 -17.03 15.86 8.75
C LEU A 89 -16.24 14.97 9.72
N LEU A 90 -16.84 14.55 10.83
CA LEU A 90 -16.22 13.60 11.75
C LEU A 90 -15.98 12.24 11.08
N PHE A 91 -16.93 11.75 10.30
CA PHE A 91 -16.79 10.53 9.53
C PHE A 91 -15.66 10.63 8.49
N VAL A 92 -15.61 11.71 7.71
CA VAL A 92 -14.55 11.98 6.72
C VAL A 92 -13.19 12.01 7.41
N LEU A 93 -13.07 12.73 8.53
CA LEU A 93 -11.83 12.80 9.30
C LEU A 93 -11.39 11.42 9.78
N TRP A 94 -12.33 10.61 10.28
CA TRP A 94 -12.04 9.23 10.69
C TRP A 94 -11.55 8.37 9.52
N VAL A 95 -12.23 8.43 8.37
CA VAL A 95 -11.83 7.70 7.15
C VAL A 95 -10.43 8.10 6.70
N VAL A 96 -10.12 9.41 6.68
CA VAL A 96 -8.80 9.94 6.34
C VAL A 96 -7.73 9.46 7.32
N CYS A 97 -8.00 9.48 8.63
CA CYS A 97 -7.09 8.94 9.63
C CYS A 97 -6.80 7.44 9.42
N VAL A 98 -7.83 6.64 9.17
CA VAL A 98 -7.69 5.20 8.86
C VAL A 98 -6.86 5.01 7.59
N PHE A 99 -7.09 5.82 6.56
CA PHE A 99 -6.29 5.81 5.32
C PHE A 99 -4.80 6.06 5.63
N PHE A 100 -4.47 7.10 6.39
CA PHE A 100 -3.08 7.40 6.76
C PHE A 100 -2.42 6.31 7.59
N ILE A 101 -3.16 5.67 8.51
CA ILE A 101 -2.65 4.55 9.31
C ILE A 101 -2.30 3.36 8.40
N LYS A 102 -3.21 3.00 7.48
CA LYS A 102 -2.98 1.91 6.53
C LYS A 102 -1.83 2.22 5.58
N GLU A 103 -1.75 3.46 5.07
CA GLU A 103 -0.67 3.91 4.20
C GLU A 103 0.69 3.87 4.93
N ARG A 104 0.76 4.34 6.19
CA ARG A 104 1.98 4.23 7.00
C ARG A 104 2.40 2.77 7.20
N ARG A 105 1.44 1.88 7.49
CA ARG A 105 1.70 0.43 7.62
C ARG A 105 2.22 -0.16 6.31
N TYR A 106 1.63 0.22 5.19
CA TYR A 106 2.08 -0.22 3.86
C TYR A 106 3.49 0.28 3.54
N ARG A 107 3.79 1.56 3.79
CA ARG A 107 5.14 2.12 3.59
C ARG A 107 6.18 1.43 4.46
N ARG A 108 5.87 1.15 5.73
CA ARG A 108 6.76 0.43 6.63
C ARG A 108 7.04 -0.98 6.12
N TRP A 109 5.98 -1.72 5.81
CA TRP A 109 6.09 -3.05 5.22
C TRP A 109 6.93 -3.03 3.92
N LYS A 110 6.69 -2.05 3.03
CA LYS A 110 7.42 -1.90 1.77
C LYS A 110 8.92 -1.75 2.01
N ARG A 111 9.34 -0.88 2.94
CA ARG A 111 10.77 -0.71 3.29
C ARG A 111 11.38 -1.97 3.88
N ASP A 112 10.66 -2.64 4.78
CA ASP A 112 11.14 -3.89 5.41
C ASP A 112 11.32 -4.99 4.35
N TYR A 113 10.37 -5.10 3.42
CA TYR A 113 10.42 -6.05 2.32
C TYR A 113 11.51 -5.69 1.30
N GLN A 114 11.71 -4.41 0.94
CA GLN A 114 12.84 -3.97 0.10
C GLN A 114 14.18 -4.38 0.71
N THR A 115 14.33 -4.18 2.03
CA THR A 115 15.57 -4.52 2.74
C THR A 115 15.82 -6.02 2.73
N ALA A 116 14.76 -6.84 2.89
CA ALA A 116 14.85 -8.29 2.83
C ALA A 116 15.23 -8.78 1.42
N VAL A 117 14.61 -8.24 0.37
CA VAL A 117 14.91 -8.58 -1.03
C VAL A 117 16.32 -8.12 -1.43
N ALA A 118 16.76 -6.95 -0.97
CA ALA A 118 18.13 -6.48 -1.23
C ALA A 118 19.22 -7.36 -0.59
N ARG A 119 18.92 -8.03 0.54
CA ARG A 119 19.83 -9.01 1.16
C ARG A 119 19.84 -10.32 0.39
N LEU A 120 18.66 -10.79 -0.06
CA LEU A 120 18.54 -11.97 -0.91
C LEU A 120 19.34 -11.89 -2.22
N ALA A 121 19.52 -10.67 -2.74
CA ALA A 121 20.23 -10.42 -3.98
C ALA A 121 21.73 -10.14 -3.82
N ARG A 122 22.25 -10.08 -2.58
CA ARG A 122 23.70 -10.00 -2.29
C ARG A 122 24.31 -11.39 -2.23
#